data_AF-A0A538AZ11-F1
#
_entry.id   AF-A0A538AZ11-F1
#
_cell.length_a   1.000
_cell.length_b   1.000
_cell.length_c   1.000
_cell.angle_alpha   90.00
_cell.angle_beta   90.00
_cell.angle_gamma   90.00
#
_symmetry.space_group_name_H-M   'P 1'
#
loop_
_entity.id
_entity.type
_entity.pdbx_description
1 polymer ?
#
loop_
_entity_poly.entity_id
_entity_poly.type
_entity_poly.pdbx_seq_one_letter_code
_entity_poly.pdbx_strand_id
1 'polypeptide(L)'
;MTDVQVAPPDVTNYLTHDPSTWQYKDDLIDRWKARAFQQRPGGETPCCGYEEEANNWGGSSILMGVRAGPVRVIRATWGADSSTNNVRTEYFYRDEFRTDDYLRVHPVPPADGIYSQWDFNAGKVSTYYNAYKSNGVPADGKNDEVFGKDGDPVPVVGPIDTGTPGTHEGNCGNTPLEKACIDNDVDAPDPTFSGPLGTLSYEEVSGKNGTWIDRTTLKQVTGGAAYGLVTVPYYRDDSCFDDGTGDNPGPHVNPRATDPTVDSLGQPRACWQPSDGDPSLAQPPDHFYQGDIATHGVHIELIADSDNAFTTVPLDEIDAEQTVVLLPGEHGNVGEQYGRGPEKPLVATAVPTTPQFP
;
A
#
# COMPACT_ATOMS: atom_id res chain seq x y z
N MET A 1 -7.17 20.75 -10.66
CA MET A 1 -8.30 20.40 -9.78
C MET A 1 -7.95 21.00 -8.44
N THR A 2 -8.57 22.12 -8.08
CA THR A 2 -8.27 22.86 -6.84
C THR A 2 -9.59 23.06 -6.13
N ASP A 3 -9.65 22.57 -4.90
CA ASP A 3 -10.72 22.64 -3.91
C ASP A 3 -12.00 21.84 -4.17
N VAL A 4 -12.05 20.64 -3.58
CA VAL A 4 -13.29 19.96 -3.23
C VAL A 4 -13.68 20.43 -1.83
N GLN A 5 -14.60 21.40 -1.73
CA GLN A 5 -15.27 21.74 -0.48
C GLN A 5 -16.65 21.10 -0.44
N VAL A 6 -16.89 20.20 0.53
CA VAL A 6 -18.22 19.57 0.71
C VAL A 6 -18.61 19.56 2.19
N ALA A 7 -19.01 20.71 2.73
CA ALA A 7 -20.00 20.80 3.81
C ALA A 7 -20.61 22.21 3.90
N PRO A 8 -21.86 22.36 4.37
CA PRO A 8 -22.42 23.68 4.66
C PRO A 8 -21.64 24.32 5.82
N PRO A 9 -21.48 25.65 5.83
CA PRO A 9 -20.66 26.39 6.79
C PRO A 9 -21.09 26.27 8.28
N ASP A 10 -22.19 25.58 8.59
CA ASP A 10 -22.87 25.70 9.88
C ASP A 10 -22.74 24.47 10.81
N VAL A 11 -21.85 23.50 10.52
CA VAL A 11 -21.62 22.34 11.41
C VAL A 11 -20.41 22.59 12.32
N THR A 12 -20.61 23.38 13.37
CA THR A 12 -19.55 23.76 14.34
C THR A 12 -19.38 22.81 15.54
N ASN A 13 -20.22 21.78 15.69
CA ASN A 13 -20.39 21.11 16.99
C ASN A 13 -19.84 19.68 17.12
N TYR A 14 -19.13 19.14 16.11
CA TYR A 14 -18.52 17.80 16.21
C TYR A 14 -17.02 17.77 15.96
N LEU A 15 -16.41 18.91 15.65
CA LEU A 15 -14.97 19.03 15.51
C LEU A 15 -14.46 19.81 16.72
N THR A 16 -13.63 19.18 17.55
CA THR A 16 -12.91 19.85 18.65
C THR A 16 -11.88 20.87 18.15
N HIS A 17 -11.80 21.05 16.83
CA HIS A 17 -10.94 21.99 16.14
C HIS A 17 -11.76 22.84 15.16
N ASP A 18 -11.37 24.11 15.04
CA ASP A 18 -11.95 25.05 14.08
C ASP A 18 -11.73 24.53 12.65
N PRO A 19 -12.79 24.23 11.87
CA PRO A 19 -12.67 23.75 10.49
C PRO A 19 -11.87 24.70 9.58
N SER A 20 -11.79 26.00 9.93
CA SER A 20 -11.00 26.98 9.20
C SER A 20 -9.48 26.81 9.38
N THR A 21 -9.05 25.96 10.33
CA THR A 21 -7.64 25.61 10.57
C THR A 21 -7.23 24.24 10.01
N TRP A 22 -8.16 23.46 9.44
CA TRP A 22 -7.85 22.20 8.79
C TRP A 22 -7.25 22.47 7.39
N GLN A 23 -5.92 22.45 7.32
CA GLN A 23 -5.18 22.61 6.07
C GLN A 23 -4.31 21.37 5.84
N TYR A 24 -4.66 20.60 4.80
CA TYR A 24 -3.75 19.62 4.22
C TYR A 24 -2.60 20.36 3.52
N LYS A 25 -1.38 19.84 3.63
CA LYS A 25 -0.21 20.42 2.95
C LYS A 25 0.13 19.59 1.70
N ASP A 26 1.39 19.57 1.29
CA ASP A 26 1.83 18.77 0.14
C ASP A 26 1.45 17.30 0.32
N ASP A 27 1.29 16.64 -0.81
CA ASP A 27 0.87 15.25 -0.92
C ASP A 27 1.71 14.31 -0.04
N LEU A 28 1.02 13.41 0.65
CA LEU A 28 1.65 12.38 1.47
C LEU A 28 2.01 11.14 0.65
N ILE A 29 1.27 10.87 -0.41
CA ILE A 29 1.28 9.57 -1.10
C ILE A 29 2.24 9.66 -2.27
N ASP A 30 3.18 8.72 -2.40
CA ASP A 30 3.85 8.50 -3.68
C ASP A 30 2.96 7.61 -4.55
N ARG A 31 2.59 6.43 -4.04
CA ARG A 31 1.85 5.44 -4.82
C ARG A 31 0.94 4.56 -3.98
N TRP A 32 -0.16 4.14 -4.58
CA TRP A 32 -0.79 2.88 -4.22
C TRP A 32 -0.21 1.79 -5.10
N LYS A 33 0.32 0.73 -4.49
CA LYS A 33 0.95 -0.40 -5.17
C LYS A 33 0.09 -1.63 -4.96
N ALA A 34 -0.21 -2.35 -6.05
CA ALA A 34 -0.78 -3.69 -5.99
C ALA A 34 -0.13 -4.57 -7.04
N ARG A 35 0.31 -5.76 -6.64
CA ARG A 35 1.15 -6.63 -7.47
C ARG A 35 1.08 -8.06 -7.00
N ALA A 36 1.21 -8.98 -7.95
CA ALA A 36 1.61 -10.34 -7.65
C ALA A 36 3.13 -10.35 -7.59
N PHE A 37 3.70 -10.90 -6.53
CA PHE A 37 5.13 -10.93 -6.30
C PHE A 37 5.81 -9.57 -6.10
N GLN A 38 6.75 -9.53 -5.16
CA GLN A 38 7.57 -8.36 -4.92
C GLN A 38 8.90 -8.53 -5.69
N GLN A 39 8.91 -8.31 -7.01
CA GLN A 39 10.12 -8.51 -7.84
C GLN A 39 10.99 -7.26 -7.98
N ARG A 40 12.32 -7.44 -8.11
CA ARG A 40 13.26 -6.36 -8.47
C ARG A 40 13.28 -6.09 -9.97
N PRO A 41 13.37 -4.81 -10.40
CA PRO A 41 13.72 -4.43 -11.77
C PRO A 41 14.90 -5.23 -12.34
N GLY A 42 14.70 -6.02 -13.41
CA GLY A 42 15.79 -6.60 -14.22
C GLY A 42 15.80 -8.13 -14.48
N GLY A 43 15.04 -8.93 -13.74
CA GLY A 43 14.73 -10.32 -14.06
C GLY A 43 13.98 -10.53 -15.41
N GLU A 44 14.36 -11.58 -16.15
CA GLU A 44 13.80 -11.91 -17.47
C GLU A 44 12.48 -12.70 -17.40
N THR A 45 12.02 -13.09 -16.20
CA THR A 45 10.80 -13.87 -16.04
C THR A 45 9.56 -12.97 -16.20
N PRO A 46 8.76 -13.15 -17.27
CA PRO A 46 7.67 -12.24 -17.62
C PRO A 46 6.39 -12.50 -16.80
N CYS A 47 6.50 -13.06 -15.60
CA CYS A 47 5.39 -13.68 -14.87
C CYS A 47 4.76 -12.77 -13.80
N CYS A 48 4.65 -11.48 -14.10
CA CYS A 48 3.73 -10.58 -13.41
C CYS A 48 4.23 -9.83 -12.14
N GLY A 49 5.53 -9.62 -11.91
CA GLY A 49 6.02 -8.90 -10.71
C GLY A 49 6.66 -7.52 -10.90
N TYR A 50 6.67 -6.97 -12.13
CA TYR A 50 7.03 -5.57 -12.41
C TYR A 50 5.85 -4.61 -12.31
N GLU A 51 4.81 -5.01 -11.60
CA GLU A 51 3.48 -4.52 -11.89
C GLU A 51 3.11 -3.32 -11.03
N GLU A 52 3.41 -2.14 -11.54
CA GLU A 52 2.87 -0.89 -11.03
C GLU A 52 1.35 -0.81 -11.24
N GLU A 53 0.64 -0.17 -10.30
CA GLU A 53 -0.79 0.11 -10.45
C GLU A 53 -1.11 0.80 -11.77
N ALA A 54 -0.43 1.91 -12.09
CA ALA A 54 -0.81 2.75 -13.22
C ALA A 54 -0.88 1.98 -14.56
N ASN A 55 -0.02 0.99 -14.74
CA ASN A 55 0.10 0.25 -15.99
C ASN A 55 -0.71 -1.05 -16.00
N ASN A 56 -0.81 -1.77 -14.87
CA ASN A 56 -1.33 -3.15 -14.88
C ASN A 56 -2.60 -3.34 -14.04
N TRP A 57 -2.70 -2.74 -12.85
CA TRP A 57 -3.97 -2.76 -12.11
C TRP A 57 -4.93 -1.71 -12.65
N GLY A 58 -4.57 -0.44 -12.56
CA GLY A 58 -5.33 0.66 -13.17
C GLY A 58 -5.36 0.57 -14.69
N GLY A 59 -4.22 0.32 -15.34
CA GLY A 59 -4.09 0.29 -16.79
C GLY A 59 -4.80 -0.88 -17.50
N SER A 60 -4.93 -2.04 -16.85
CA SER A 60 -5.71 -3.19 -17.36
C SER A 60 -7.15 -3.21 -16.85
N SER A 61 -7.53 -2.28 -15.98
CA SER A 61 -8.90 -2.13 -15.53
C SER A 61 -9.75 -1.34 -16.53
N ILE A 62 -11.05 -1.60 -16.51
CA ILE A 62 -12.06 -0.82 -17.22
C ILE A 62 -12.87 -0.06 -16.19
N LEU A 63 -12.98 1.26 -16.37
CA LEU A 63 -13.91 2.08 -15.61
C LEU A 63 -15.35 1.66 -15.94
N MET A 64 -16.03 1.04 -14.98
CA MET A 64 -17.45 0.68 -15.11
C MET A 64 -18.35 1.92 -14.97
N GLY A 65 -17.96 2.88 -14.13
CA GLY A 65 -18.65 4.14 -14.02
C GLY A 65 -18.24 4.98 -12.82
N VAL A 66 -18.69 6.24 -12.84
CA VAL A 66 -18.55 7.19 -11.73
C VAL A 66 -19.91 7.78 -11.43
N ARG A 67 -20.26 7.85 -10.15
CA ARG A 67 -21.45 8.55 -9.66
C ARG A 67 -21.08 9.52 -8.57
N ALA A 68 -21.23 10.82 -8.84
CA ALA A 68 -21.08 11.87 -7.86
C ALA A 68 -22.45 12.24 -7.25
N GLY A 69 -22.48 12.42 -5.93
CA GLY A 69 -23.63 12.90 -5.18
C GLY A 69 -23.22 13.89 -4.10
N PRO A 70 -24.19 14.44 -3.35
CA PRO A 70 -23.92 15.49 -2.34
C PRO A 70 -23.10 15.00 -1.12
N VAL A 71 -23.01 13.69 -0.91
CA VAL A 71 -22.34 13.09 0.25
C VAL A 71 -21.03 12.41 -0.13
N ARG A 72 -20.95 11.85 -1.34
CA ARG A 72 -19.81 11.05 -1.79
C ARG A 72 -19.71 10.98 -3.30
N VAL A 73 -18.50 10.69 -3.78
CA VAL A 73 -18.25 10.18 -5.13
C VAL A 73 -18.03 8.68 -5.05
N ILE A 74 -18.58 7.94 -5.99
CA ILE A 74 -18.37 6.49 -6.14
C ILE A 74 -17.72 6.25 -7.49
N ARG A 75 -16.61 5.51 -7.52
CA ARG A 75 -15.95 5.03 -8.73
C ARG A 75 -15.90 3.51 -8.67
N ALA A 76 -16.19 2.83 -9.76
CA ALA A 76 -16.06 1.38 -9.84
C ALA A 76 -15.25 0.98 -11.07
N THR A 77 -14.27 0.12 -10.87
CA THR A 77 -13.43 -0.46 -11.93
C THR A 77 -13.58 -1.98 -11.94
N TRP A 78 -13.42 -2.56 -13.12
CA TRP A 78 -13.44 -4.01 -13.32
C TRP A 78 -12.18 -4.47 -14.04
N GLY A 79 -11.61 -5.56 -13.54
CA GLY A 79 -10.41 -6.18 -14.07
C GLY A 79 -9.12 -5.55 -13.56
N ALA A 80 -8.09 -6.38 -13.58
CA ALA A 80 -6.66 -6.09 -13.51
C ALA A 80 -5.95 -7.23 -14.27
N ASP A 81 -4.65 -7.12 -14.50
CA ASP A 81 -3.90 -8.10 -15.30
C ASP A 81 -4.09 -9.54 -14.82
N SER A 82 -3.60 -9.84 -13.60
CA SER A 82 -3.73 -11.16 -12.95
C SER A 82 -5.07 -11.38 -12.22
N SER A 83 -5.88 -10.33 -12.08
CA SER A 83 -7.21 -10.33 -11.42
C SER A 83 -8.31 -9.92 -12.41
N THR A 84 -8.51 -10.70 -13.48
CA THR A 84 -9.38 -10.27 -14.61
C THR A 84 -10.83 -10.02 -14.19
N ASN A 85 -11.32 -10.71 -13.15
CA ASN A 85 -12.67 -10.54 -12.64
C ASN A 85 -12.75 -9.61 -11.41
N ASN A 86 -11.66 -8.93 -11.04
CA ASN A 86 -11.64 -8.00 -9.91
C ASN A 86 -12.73 -6.96 -10.05
N VAL A 87 -13.44 -6.66 -8.97
CA VAL A 87 -14.25 -5.44 -8.91
C VAL A 87 -13.72 -4.61 -7.76
N ARG A 88 -13.26 -3.39 -8.06
CA ARG A 88 -12.86 -2.42 -7.04
C ARG A 88 -13.87 -1.29 -7.05
N THR A 89 -14.50 -1.02 -5.91
CA THR A 89 -15.44 0.09 -5.73
C THR A 89 -14.91 1.05 -4.68
N GLU A 90 -14.68 2.28 -5.11
CA GLU A 90 -14.13 3.34 -4.29
C GLU A 90 -15.21 4.34 -3.92
N TYR A 91 -15.23 4.73 -2.65
CA TYR A 91 -16.13 5.73 -2.09
C TYR A 91 -15.29 6.85 -1.51
N PHE A 92 -15.44 8.04 -2.08
CA PHE A 92 -14.78 9.24 -1.60
C PHE A 92 -15.81 10.06 -0.83
N TYR A 93 -15.70 10.07 0.49
CA TYR A 93 -16.40 11.01 1.37
C TYR A 93 -15.52 12.24 1.60
N ARG A 94 -16.04 13.21 2.37
CA ARG A 94 -15.27 14.42 2.73
C ARG A 94 -14.01 14.10 3.53
N ASP A 95 -14.15 13.26 4.57
CA ASP A 95 -13.10 13.02 5.57
C ASP A 95 -12.60 11.56 5.55
N GLU A 96 -13.07 10.77 4.59
CA GLU A 96 -12.86 9.33 4.57
C GLU A 96 -12.86 8.82 3.13
N PHE A 97 -11.97 7.88 2.86
CA PHE A 97 -11.92 7.13 1.62
C PHE A 97 -12.16 5.65 1.95
N ARG A 98 -13.03 4.98 1.19
CA ARG A 98 -13.25 3.54 1.32
C ARG A 98 -13.05 2.84 0.00
N THR A 99 -12.45 1.67 0.04
CA THR A 99 -12.36 0.76 -1.08
C THR A 99 -12.99 -0.56 -0.68
N ASP A 100 -14.04 -0.98 -1.38
CA ASP A 100 -14.44 -2.38 -1.44
C ASP A 100 -13.64 -3.05 -2.56
N ASP A 101 -12.96 -4.15 -2.24
CA ASP A 101 -12.24 -4.97 -3.20
C ASP A 101 -12.79 -6.39 -3.21
N TYR A 102 -13.24 -6.82 -4.38
CA TYR A 102 -13.69 -8.17 -4.66
C TYR A 102 -12.57 -8.85 -5.44
N LEU A 103 -11.56 -9.35 -4.71
CA LEU A 103 -10.35 -9.92 -5.29
C LEU A 103 -10.65 -11.25 -5.96
N ARG A 104 -10.32 -11.35 -7.25
CA ARG A 104 -10.62 -12.50 -8.10
C ARG A 104 -9.46 -12.87 -9.01
N VAL A 105 -8.57 -13.73 -8.51
CA VAL A 105 -7.25 -14.02 -9.11
C VAL A 105 -7.09 -15.50 -9.48
N HIS A 106 -6.10 -15.78 -10.32
CA HIS A 106 -5.62 -17.14 -10.51
C HIS A 106 -4.75 -17.59 -9.31
N PRO A 107 -4.40 -18.89 -9.20
CA PRO A 107 -3.60 -19.35 -8.08
C PRO A 107 -2.26 -18.64 -8.10
N VAL A 108 -1.84 -18.15 -6.94
CA VAL A 108 -0.55 -17.51 -6.73
C VAL A 108 0.32 -18.49 -5.95
N PRO A 109 1.50 -18.87 -6.48
CA PRO A 109 2.46 -19.70 -5.78
C PRO A 109 2.71 -19.23 -4.34
N PRO A 110 2.93 -20.16 -3.40
CA PRO A 110 3.21 -19.82 -2.01
C PRO A 110 4.52 -19.02 -1.88
N ALA A 111 4.58 -18.26 -0.77
CA ALA A 111 5.76 -17.57 -0.22
C ALA A 111 6.05 -16.16 -0.75
N ASP A 112 5.23 -15.60 -1.63
CA ASP A 112 5.38 -14.17 -1.98
C ASP A 112 4.05 -13.53 -2.35
N GLY A 113 3.13 -14.27 -2.96
CA GLY A 113 1.73 -13.89 -2.87
C GLY A 113 1.37 -12.57 -3.57
N ILE A 114 0.39 -11.86 -3.00
CA ILE A 114 -0.15 -10.60 -3.52
C ILE A 114 0.05 -9.49 -2.48
N TYR A 115 0.50 -8.34 -2.94
CA TYR A 115 0.62 -7.13 -2.13
C TYR A 115 -0.43 -6.10 -2.53
N SER A 116 -0.96 -5.38 -1.54
CA SER A 116 -1.74 -4.16 -1.73
C SER A 116 -1.33 -3.17 -0.64
N GLN A 117 -0.61 -2.12 -1.02
CA GLN A 117 0.10 -1.24 -0.10
C GLN A 117 0.08 0.22 -0.55
N TRP A 118 0.24 1.11 0.40
CA TRP A 118 0.45 2.54 0.20
C TRP A 118 1.88 2.88 0.51
N ASP A 119 2.54 3.57 -0.42
CA ASP A 119 3.88 4.13 -0.30
C ASP A 119 3.81 5.66 -0.21
N PHE A 120 4.68 6.26 0.58
CA PHE A 120 4.59 7.66 0.98
C PHE A 120 5.76 8.48 0.49
N ASN A 121 5.55 9.77 0.28
CA ASN A 121 6.62 10.68 -0.11
C ASN A 121 7.62 10.88 1.06
N ALA A 122 8.89 10.60 0.82
CA ALA A 122 9.99 10.89 1.72
C ALA A 122 10.02 12.37 2.14
N GLY A 123 10.28 12.58 3.43
CA GLY A 123 10.31 13.90 4.04
C GLY A 123 8.93 14.57 4.20
N LYS A 124 7.83 13.93 3.80
CA LYS A 124 6.45 14.39 4.03
C LYS A 124 5.80 13.69 5.23
N VAL A 125 6.17 12.44 5.46
CA VAL A 125 5.82 11.63 6.63
C VAL A 125 7.00 11.54 7.59
N SER A 126 6.75 11.23 8.87
CA SER A 126 7.81 11.19 9.89
C SER A 126 7.73 10.04 10.86
N THR A 127 6.54 9.49 11.10
CA THR A 127 6.36 8.43 12.10
C THR A 127 5.23 7.51 11.70
N TYR A 128 5.49 6.21 11.72
CA TYR A 128 4.50 5.17 11.54
C TYR A 128 4.05 4.62 12.89
N TYR A 129 2.77 4.27 13.00
CA TYR A 129 2.13 3.71 14.18
C TYR A 129 1.22 2.55 13.78
N ASN A 130 1.18 1.55 14.66
CA ASN A 130 0.13 0.53 14.67
C ASN A 130 -0.15 0.11 16.12
N ALA A 131 -1.01 -0.89 16.32
CA ALA A 131 -1.35 -1.38 17.67
C ALA A 131 -0.15 -1.95 18.46
N TYR A 132 0.90 -2.43 17.79
CA TYR A 132 2.09 -3.04 18.38
C TYR A 132 3.26 -2.03 18.53
N LYS A 133 3.36 -1.07 17.61
CA LYS A 133 4.27 0.08 17.61
C LYS A 133 3.54 1.34 18.04
N SER A 134 2.84 1.26 19.17
CA SER A 134 2.02 2.37 19.67
C SER A 134 2.81 3.63 20.04
N ASN A 135 4.09 3.49 20.39
CA ASN A 135 5.00 4.62 20.62
C ASN A 135 5.56 5.23 19.31
N GLY A 136 5.26 4.60 18.17
CA GLY A 136 5.74 4.97 16.85
C GLY A 136 7.12 4.43 16.53
N VAL A 137 7.39 4.32 15.24
CA VAL A 137 8.75 4.17 14.68
C VAL A 137 9.00 5.29 13.66
N PRO A 138 10.25 5.74 13.49
CA PRO A 138 10.58 6.73 12.46
C PRO A 138 10.19 6.25 11.06
N ALA A 139 9.77 7.18 10.21
CA ALA A 139 9.75 6.97 8.76
C ALA A 139 10.99 7.68 8.19
N ASP A 140 12.15 7.05 8.35
CA ASP A 140 13.48 7.62 8.04
C ASP A 140 14.21 6.91 6.90
N GLY A 141 13.50 6.04 6.18
CA GLY A 141 14.02 5.30 5.03
C GLY A 141 14.96 4.17 5.42
N LYS A 142 14.88 3.67 6.66
CA LYS A 142 15.64 2.54 7.19
C LYS A 142 14.74 1.47 7.77
N ASN A 143 15.02 0.22 7.46
CA ASN A 143 14.05 -0.81 7.80
C ASN A 143 14.09 -1.11 9.31
N ASP A 144 12.96 -0.85 9.97
CA ASP A 144 12.79 -1.03 11.42
C ASP A 144 12.36 -2.45 11.82
N GLU A 145 11.99 -3.29 10.85
CA GLU A 145 11.60 -4.67 11.09
C GLU A 145 12.81 -5.56 11.44
N VAL A 146 12.56 -6.56 12.29
CA VAL A 146 13.61 -7.52 12.71
C VAL A 146 13.87 -8.52 11.59
N PHE A 147 12.83 -8.89 10.87
CA PHE A 147 12.88 -9.65 9.63
C PHE A 147 12.89 -8.63 8.48
N GLY A 148 13.90 -8.67 7.61
CA GLY A 148 14.11 -7.62 6.58
C GLY A 148 15.16 -6.55 6.91
N LYS A 149 15.95 -6.71 7.97
CA LYS A 149 16.80 -5.68 8.58
C LYS A 149 17.77 -4.94 7.63
N ASP A 150 17.94 -3.64 7.90
CA ASP A 150 18.94 -2.70 7.39
C ASP A 150 20.34 -3.27 7.11
N GLY A 151 20.80 -3.11 5.86
CA GLY A 151 22.10 -3.57 5.38
C GLY A 151 22.18 -5.06 5.04
N ASP A 152 21.06 -5.78 5.14
CA ASP A 152 20.94 -7.08 4.53
C ASP A 152 20.69 -6.84 3.03
N PRO A 153 21.54 -7.34 2.11
CA PRO A 153 20.97 -8.10 1.04
C PRO A 153 20.20 -9.22 1.73
N VAL A 154 18.96 -8.93 2.18
CA VAL A 154 18.00 -10.01 2.40
C VAL A 154 18.20 -10.86 1.17
N PRO A 155 18.53 -12.14 1.31
CA PRO A 155 18.57 -13.01 0.17
C PRO A 155 17.23 -12.79 -0.47
N VAL A 156 17.26 -12.08 -1.60
CA VAL A 156 16.36 -12.33 -2.70
C VAL A 156 16.22 -13.83 -2.62
N VAL A 157 14.99 -14.31 -2.38
CA VAL A 157 14.75 -15.69 -2.72
C VAL A 157 14.85 -15.67 -4.24
N GLY A 158 16.09 -15.76 -4.72
CA GLY A 158 16.41 -16.28 -6.02
C GLY A 158 15.73 -17.64 -6.10
N PRO A 159 15.63 -18.15 -7.31
CA PRO A 159 14.51 -18.96 -7.78
C PRO A 159 14.02 -19.91 -6.68
N ILE A 160 12.71 -19.92 -6.37
CA ILE A 160 12.11 -20.89 -5.45
C ILE A 160 12.59 -22.30 -5.82
N ASP A 161 13.67 -22.73 -5.16
CA ASP A 161 14.01 -24.10 -4.90
C ASP A 161 13.51 -24.31 -3.48
N THR A 162 12.54 -25.20 -3.33
CA THR A 162 11.79 -25.44 -2.10
C THR A 162 12.65 -26.04 -0.99
N GLY A 163 13.67 -25.32 -0.53
CA GLY A 163 14.63 -25.78 0.46
C GLY A 163 15.72 -24.76 0.78
N THR A 164 15.51 -24.03 1.89
CA THR A 164 16.49 -23.30 2.74
C THR A 164 16.42 -21.76 2.66
N PRO A 165 15.89 -21.10 3.70
CA PRO A 165 15.97 -19.64 3.86
C PRO A 165 17.40 -19.16 4.17
N GLY A 166 17.81 -18.00 3.64
CA GLY A 166 18.86 -17.19 4.27
C GLY A 166 20.23 -17.03 3.59
N THR A 167 20.42 -17.24 2.28
CA THR A 167 21.73 -16.92 1.66
C THR A 167 21.66 -16.45 0.20
N HIS A 168 22.24 -15.26 -0.05
CA HIS A 168 22.72 -14.68 -1.32
C HIS A 168 21.83 -13.67 -2.05
N GLU A 169 22.43 -12.51 -2.39
CA GLU A 169 22.08 -11.70 -3.56
C GLU A 169 21.98 -12.63 -4.78
N GLY A 170 20.77 -13.09 -5.07
CA GLY A 170 20.51 -14.00 -6.16
C GLY A 170 20.57 -13.27 -7.48
N ASN A 171 21.77 -12.97 -7.98
CA ASN A 171 21.92 -12.59 -9.38
C ASN A 171 21.36 -13.77 -10.20
N CYS A 172 20.20 -13.57 -10.83
CA CYS A 172 19.70 -14.43 -11.88
C CYS A 172 20.78 -14.44 -12.99
N GLY A 173 21.74 -15.36 -12.88
CA GLY A 173 22.89 -15.46 -13.75
C GLY A 173 22.53 -15.57 -15.24
N ASN A 174 23.56 -15.63 -16.08
CA ASN A 174 23.38 -15.49 -17.53
C ASN A 174 23.01 -16.78 -18.27
N THR A 175 22.85 -17.92 -17.58
CA THR A 175 22.45 -19.17 -18.23
C THR A 175 20.94 -19.21 -18.51
N PRO A 176 20.47 -20.02 -19.47
CA PRO A 176 19.03 -20.13 -19.77
C PRO A 176 18.15 -20.58 -18.59
N LEU A 177 18.71 -21.32 -17.63
CA LEU A 177 18.00 -21.74 -16.41
C LEU A 177 17.98 -20.60 -15.36
N GLU A 178 19.08 -19.86 -15.27
CA GLU A 178 19.18 -18.67 -14.41
C GLU A 178 18.41 -17.47 -14.97
N LYS A 179 18.13 -17.41 -16.27
CA LYS A 179 17.22 -16.42 -16.89
C LYS A 179 15.74 -16.71 -16.62
N ALA A 180 15.40 -17.93 -16.20
CA ALA A 180 14.07 -18.31 -15.73
C ALA A 180 13.89 -18.10 -14.20
N CYS A 181 14.89 -17.49 -13.57
CA CYS A 181 14.88 -17.08 -12.17
C CYS A 181 13.94 -15.88 -11.99
N ILE A 182 13.18 -15.93 -10.91
CA ILE A 182 12.40 -14.80 -10.42
C ILE A 182 13.29 -14.12 -9.37
N ASP A 183 13.69 -12.87 -9.63
CA ASP A 183 14.42 -12.03 -8.68
C ASP A 183 13.39 -11.45 -7.70
N ASN A 184 13.09 -12.23 -6.67
CA ASN A 184 11.98 -12.01 -5.75
C ASN A 184 12.46 -11.52 -4.39
N ASP A 185 11.96 -10.37 -3.96
CA ASP A 185 12.10 -9.84 -2.61
C ASP A 185 10.92 -10.28 -1.75
N VAL A 186 10.90 -11.58 -1.42
CA VAL A 186 9.95 -12.11 -0.46
C VAL A 186 10.11 -11.37 0.86
N ASP A 187 9.07 -10.64 1.25
CA ASP A 187 9.00 -10.08 2.58
C ASP A 187 8.28 -11.06 3.51
N ALA A 188 8.96 -11.46 4.58
CA ALA A 188 8.36 -12.33 5.57
C ALA A 188 7.79 -11.46 6.69
N PRO A 189 6.50 -11.57 7.02
CA PRO A 189 5.85 -10.73 8.02
C PRO A 189 6.59 -10.79 9.35
N ASP A 190 6.91 -9.64 9.95
CA ASP A 190 7.43 -9.55 11.31
C ASP A 190 6.28 -9.49 12.33
N PRO A 191 5.95 -10.58 13.04
CA PRO A 191 4.82 -10.58 13.95
C PRO A 191 5.10 -9.76 15.22
N THR A 192 6.37 -9.40 15.46
CA THR A 192 6.74 -8.48 16.54
C THR A 192 6.55 -7.02 16.15
N PHE A 193 6.45 -6.75 14.85
CA PHE A 193 6.21 -5.43 14.31
C PHE A 193 4.73 -5.13 14.08
N SER A 194 3.99 -6.07 13.49
CA SER A 194 2.60 -5.86 13.07
C SER A 194 1.59 -6.80 13.71
N GLY A 195 2.06 -7.70 14.59
CA GLY A 195 1.22 -8.64 15.33
C GLY A 195 1.10 -10.03 14.72
N PRO A 196 0.33 -10.94 15.34
CA PRO A 196 0.17 -12.29 14.85
C PRO A 196 -0.39 -12.34 13.42
N LEU A 197 0.03 -13.35 12.66
CA LEU A 197 -0.48 -13.62 11.30
C LEU A 197 -2.01 -13.75 11.30
N GLY A 198 -2.64 -13.24 10.24
CA GLY A 198 -4.09 -13.20 10.11
C GLY A 198 -4.79 -12.19 11.02
N THR A 199 -4.05 -11.31 11.70
CA THR A 199 -4.62 -10.16 12.38
C THR A 199 -4.33 -8.89 11.60
N LEU A 200 -5.38 -8.16 11.22
CA LEU A 200 -5.28 -6.87 10.56
C LEU A 200 -5.68 -5.78 11.56
N SER A 201 -4.73 -4.92 11.88
CA SER A 201 -4.90 -3.76 12.74
C SER A 201 -5.22 -2.51 11.92
N TYR A 202 -5.42 -1.39 12.59
CA TYR A 202 -5.17 -0.10 11.94
C TYR A 202 -3.67 0.07 11.70
N GLU A 203 -3.37 0.77 10.62
CA GLU A 203 -2.07 1.30 10.24
C GLU A 203 -2.17 2.82 10.19
N GLU A 204 -1.11 3.51 10.60
CA GLU A 204 -1.09 4.97 10.60
C GLU A 204 0.29 5.50 10.24
N VAL A 205 0.33 6.49 9.36
CA VAL A 205 1.52 7.30 9.10
C VAL A 205 1.19 8.76 9.35
N SER A 206 2.00 9.41 10.17
CA SER A 206 1.84 10.82 10.52
C SER A 206 3.06 11.63 10.12
N GLY A 207 2.83 12.87 9.69
CA GLY A 207 3.87 13.86 9.44
C GLY A 207 3.34 15.29 9.44
N LYS A 208 4.23 16.26 9.24
CA LYS A 208 3.91 17.70 9.15
C LYS A 208 2.88 18.04 8.07
N ASN A 209 2.70 17.16 7.09
CA ASN A 209 1.87 17.40 5.92
C ASN A 209 0.46 16.80 6.03
N GLY A 210 0.29 15.83 6.92
CA GLY A 210 -0.96 15.13 7.16
C GLY A 210 -0.74 13.86 7.98
N THR A 211 -1.84 13.25 8.39
CA THR A 211 -1.85 11.93 9.00
C THR A 211 -2.80 11.04 8.20
N TRP A 212 -2.28 9.91 7.74
CA TRP A 212 -3.00 8.85 7.07
C TRP A 212 -3.26 7.74 8.06
N ILE A 213 -4.52 7.32 8.19
CA ILE A 213 -4.90 6.15 8.98
C ILE A 213 -5.69 5.24 8.07
N ASP A 214 -5.30 3.98 7.95
CA ASP A 214 -6.13 3.00 7.27
C ASP A 214 -6.30 1.69 8.03
N ARG A 215 -7.31 0.94 7.59
CA ARG A 215 -7.56 -0.40 8.07
C ARG A 215 -8.19 -1.23 6.99
N THR A 216 -7.61 -2.40 6.77
CA THR A 216 -8.20 -3.45 5.94
C THR A 216 -9.00 -4.43 6.79
N THR A 217 -10.23 -4.74 6.36
CA THR A 217 -11.12 -5.73 6.98
C THR A 217 -11.54 -6.75 5.95
N LEU A 218 -11.27 -8.03 6.23
CA LEU A 218 -11.79 -9.14 5.44
C LEU A 218 -13.27 -9.34 5.75
N LYS A 219 -14.13 -9.20 4.73
CA LYS A 219 -15.59 -9.39 4.82
C LYS A 219 -15.99 -10.84 4.56
N GLN A 220 -15.38 -11.45 3.54
CA GLN A 220 -15.64 -12.82 3.15
C GLN A 220 -14.37 -13.46 2.61
N VAL A 221 -14.18 -14.73 2.95
CA VAL A 221 -13.13 -15.58 2.43
C VAL A 221 -13.75 -16.94 2.17
N THR A 222 -13.95 -17.28 0.90
CA THR A 222 -14.80 -18.43 0.55
C THR A 222 -14.04 -19.77 0.59
N GLY A 223 -12.70 -19.72 0.55
CA GLY A 223 -11.80 -20.88 0.60
C GLY A 223 -11.44 -21.38 1.99
N GLY A 224 -12.25 -20.96 2.96
CA GLY A 224 -12.05 -21.23 4.35
C GLY A 224 -11.07 -20.27 5.02
N ALA A 225 -10.99 -20.39 6.34
CA ALA A 225 -10.20 -19.50 7.20
C ALA A 225 -8.69 -19.49 6.89
N ALA A 226 -8.20 -20.39 6.04
CA ALA A 226 -6.78 -20.48 5.68
C ALA A 226 -6.29 -19.22 4.95
N TYR A 227 -7.06 -18.66 4.01
CA TYR A 227 -6.63 -17.43 3.31
C TYR A 227 -6.57 -16.21 4.24
N GLY A 228 -7.45 -16.16 5.25
CA GLY A 228 -7.36 -15.14 6.30
C GLY A 228 -6.11 -15.28 7.16
N LEU A 229 -5.62 -16.50 7.40
CA LEU A 229 -4.40 -16.74 8.19
C LEU A 229 -3.10 -16.40 7.45
N VAL A 230 -3.16 -16.38 6.12
CA VAL A 230 -2.03 -16.02 5.24
C VAL A 230 -2.16 -14.60 4.68
N THR A 231 -3.20 -13.86 5.09
CA THR A 231 -3.30 -12.41 4.88
C THR A 231 -2.69 -11.73 6.08
N VAL A 232 -1.58 -11.03 5.89
CA VAL A 232 -0.75 -10.47 6.94
C VAL A 232 -0.54 -8.97 6.70
N PRO A 233 -0.33 -8.16 7.75
CA PRO A 233 0.11 -6.79 7.54
C PRO A 233 1.50 -6.75 6.90
N TYR A 234 1.71 -5.79 6.02
CA TYR A 234 3.00 -5.48 5.42
C TYR A 234 3.46 -4.11 5.91
N TYR A 235 4.75 -3.98 6.23
CA TYR A 235 5.41 -2.70 6.49
C TYR A 235 6.82 -2.72 5.91
N ARG A 236 7.25 -1.62 5.31
CA ARG A 236 8.65 -1.41 4.89
C ARG A 236 9.00 0.05 4.91
N ASP A 237 10.19 0.37 5.40
CA ASP A 237 10.77 1.72 5.30
C ASP A 237 12.21 1.57 4.83
N ASP A 238 12.45 1.39 3.53
CA ASP A 238 13.79 1.20 2.98
C ASP A 238 13.96 2.07 1.73
N SER A 239 14.63 3.19 1.90
CA SER A 239 14.91 4.12 0.81
C SER A 239 15.88 3.59 -0.25
N CYS A 240 16.56 2.46 0.01
CA CYS A 240 17.38 1.75 -0.97
C CYS A 240 16.56 0.71 -1.77
N PHE A 241 15.38 0.36 -1.30
CA PHE A 241 14.56 -0.70 -1.87
C PHE A 241 13.86 -0.21 -3.14
N ASP A 242 14.58 -0.27 -4.27
CA ASP A 242 14.04 0.07 -5.58
C ASP A 242 13.24 -1.10 -6.15
N ASP A 243 11.93 -1.04 -5.94
CA ASP A 243 10.99 -2.03 -6.43
C ASP A 243 10.48 -1.75 -7.85
N GLY A 244 11.03 -0.71 -8.50
CA GLY A 244 10.67 -0.27 -9.83
C GLY A 244 9.34 0.46 -9.94
N THR A 245 8.70 0.82 -8.83
CA THR A 245 7.38 1.44 -8.82
C THR A 245 7.36 2.66 -7.91
N GLY A 246 7.03 3.84 -8.45
CA GLY A 246 7.08 5.08 -7.65
C GLY A 246 7.93 6.16 -8.30
N ASP A 247 7.86 7.36 -7.73
CA ASP A 247 8.66 8.51 -8.17
C ASP A 247 9.41 9.20 -7.02
N ASN A 248 9.30 8.70 -5.78
CA ASN A 248 9.88 9.30 -4.60
C ASN A 248 10.50 8.26 -3.64
N PRO A 249 11.73 8.47 -3.09
CA PRO A 249 12.55 9.68 -3.11
C PRO A 249 13.15 10.06 -4.46
N GLY A 250 13.38 9.10 -5.35
CA GLY A 250 13.79 9.36 -6.73
C GLY A 250 12.95 8.58 -7.73
N PRO A 251 12.94 8.98 -9.01
CA PRO A 251 12.21 8.24 -10.04
C PRO A 251 12.88 6.90 -10.35
N HIS A 252 12.07 5.91 -10.68
CA HIS A 252 12.53 4.75 -11.44
C HIS A 252 12.87 5.20 -12.87
N VAL A 253 14.12 5.00 -13.32
CA VAL A 253 14.60 5.58 -14.60
C VAL A 253 14.72 4.58 -15.75
N ASN A 254 14.72 3.27 -15.46
CA ASN A 254 14.87 2.23 -16.48
C ASN A 254 13.64 1.29 -16.54
N PRO A 255 12.62 1.60 -17.36
CA PRO A 255 11.42 0.77 -17.45
C PRO A 255 11.75 -0.71 -17.68
N ARG A 256 11.31 -1.57 -16.74
CA ARG A 256 11.49 -3.04 -16.78
C ARG A 256 12.94 -3.52 -16.67
N ALA A 257 13.87 -2.67 -16.23
CA ALA A 257 15.26 -3.04 -16.04
C ALA A 257 15.81 -2.42 -14.75
N THR A 258 16.88 -3.00 -14.21
CA THR A 258 17.54 -2.43 -13.04
C THR A 258 17.97 -1.00 -13.32
N ASP A 259 17.71 -0.13 -12.35
CA ASP A 259 18.14 1.25 -12.39
C ASP A 259 19.69 1.35 -12.36
N PRO A 260 20.26 2.37 -13.00
CA PRO A 260 21.70 2.57 -13.01
C PRO A 260 22.18 2.92 -11.61
N THR A 261 23.40 2.49 -11.28
CA THR A 261 24.06 2.82 -10.00
C THR A 261 24.57 4.26 -9.93
N VAL A 262 24.46 5.01 -11.02
CA VAL A 262 24.86 6.41 -11.13
C VAL A 262 23.71 7.26 -11.67
N ASP A 263 23.62 8.49 -11.18
CA ASP A 263 22.64 9.48 -11.62
C ASP A 263 23.01 10.09 -12.98
N SER A 264 22.12 10.94 -13.49
CA SER A 264 22.29 11.64 -14.78
C SER A 264 23.50 12.57 -14.86
N LEU A 265 24.16 12.88 -13.74
CA LEU A 265 25.43 13.63 -13.67
C LEU A 265 26.65 12.72 -13.46
N GLY A 266 26.46 11.40 -13.45
CA GLY A 266 27.49 10.40 -13.26
C GLY A 266 28.00 10.28 -11.81
N GLN A 267 27.26 10.82 -10.83
CA GLN A 267 27.53 10.57 -9.42
C GLN A 267 26.84 9.29 -8.97
N PRO A 268 27.37 8.57 -7.96
CA PRO A 268 26.66 7.43 -7.39
C PRO A 268 25.27 7.84 -6.90
N ARG A 269 24.24 7.05 -7.22
CA ARG A 269 22.93 7.20 -6.59
C ARG A 269 23.02 6.84 -5.12
N ALA A 270 22.16 7.46 -4.31
CA ALA A 270 22.11 7.29 -2.87
C ALA A 270 20.73 6.79 -2.42
N CYS A 271 20.69 6.20 -1.23
CA CYS A 271 19.43 5.99 -0.53
C CYS A 271 19.13 7.25 0.29
N TRP A 272 17.89 7.68 0.29
CA TRP A 272 17.48 8.90 0.97
C TRP A 272 17.51 8.74 2.49
N GLN A 273 17.94 9.78 3.19
CA GLN A 273 17.82 9.88 4.65
C GLN A 273 17.30 11.27 5.03
N PRO A 274 16.69 11.45 6.22
CA PRO A 274 16.11 12.74 6.60
C PRO A 274 17.09 13.91 6.57
N SER A 275 18.39 13.68 6.75
CA SER A 275 19.42 14.72 6.67
C SER A 275 19.61 15.29 5.26
N ASP A 276 19.16 14.58 4.23
CA ASP A 276 19.24 15.05 2.84
C ASP A 276 18.13 16.06 2.51
N GLY A 277 17.11 16.16 3.38
CA GLY A 277 16.00 17.11 3.23
C GLY A 277 14.89 16.57 2.32
N ASP A 278 14.18 17.49 1.66
CA ASP A 278 13.09 17.14 0.75
C ASP A 278 13.66 16.64 -0.59
N PRO A 279 13.47 15.35 -0.94
CA PRO A 279 14.11 14.77 -2.12
C PRO A 279 13.56 15.35 -3.43
N SER A 280 12.37 15.95 -3.42
CA SER A 280 11.83 16.67 -4.60
C SER A 280 12.65 17.90 -4.98
N LEU A 281 13.53 18.37 -4.09
CA LEU A 281 14.45 19.49 -4.33
C LEU A 281 15.86 19.03 -4.74
N ALA A 282 16.11 17.72 -4.77
CA ALA A 282 17.41 17.17 -5.12
C ALA A 282 17.77 17.47 -6.59
N GLN A 283 19.08 17.59 -6.86
CA GLN A 283 19.61 17.79 -8.20
C GLN A 283 20.83 16.87 -8.40
N PRO A 284 20.80 15.97 -9.40
CA PRO A 284 19.68 15.76 -10.32
C PRO A 284 18.49 15.05 -9.64
N PRO A 285 17.28 15.06 -10.23
CA PRO A 285 16.12 14.38 -9.65
C PRO A 285 16.30 12.88 -9.44
N ASP A 286 17.16 12.24 -10.25
CA ASP A 286 17.50 10.82 -10.18
C ASP A 286 18.67 10.52 -9.22
N HIS A 287 19.04 11.45 -8.33
CA HIS A 287 20.10 11.24 -7.35
C HIS A 287 19.77 10.10 -6.36
N PHE A 288 18.51 9.96 -5.97
CA PHE A 288 18.07 8.91 -5.05
C PHE A 288 17.48 7.72 -5.80
N TYR A 289 17.56 6.52 -5.23
CA TYR A 289 16.73 5.37 -5.65
C TYR A 289 15.25 5.62 -5.35
N GLN A 290 14.36 4.82 -5.95
CA GLN A 290 12.92 4.96 -5.72
C GLN A 290 12.53 4.56 -4.30
N GLY A 291 13.02 3.48 -3.71
CA GLY A 291 12.79 3.18 -2.28
C GLY A 291 11.33 2.92 -1.88
N ASP A 292 11.13 2.37 -0.69
CA ASP A 292 9.84 2.34 0.00
C ASP A 292 9.92 3.22 1.24
N ILE A 293 8.95 4.09 1.48
CA ILE A 293 8.96 4.98 2.66
C ILE A 293 7.69 4.77 3.48
N ALA A 294 7.86 4.22 4.68
CA ALA A 294 6.77 3.80 5.55
C ALA A 294 5.64 3.08 4.80
N THR A 295 6.00 2.31 3.77
CA THR A 295 5.09 1.58 2.91
C THR A 295 4.36 0.55 3.75
N HIS A 296 3.02 0.56 3.73
CA HIS A 296 2.25 -0.40 4.51
C HIS A 296 0.96 -0.81 3.83
N GLY A 297 0.46 -1.97 4.23
CA GLY A 297 -0.78 -2.51 3.70
C GLY A 297 -0.97 -3.97 4.06
N VAL A 298 -1.41 -4.76 3.07
CA VAL A 298 -1.64 -6.20 3.24
C VAL A 298 -0.82 -7.00 2.25
N HIS A 299 -0.36 -8.15 2.71
CA HIS A 299 0.33 -9.17 1.95
C HIS A 299 -0.42 -10.50 2.09
N ILE A 300 -0.79 -11.12 0.97
CA ILE A 300 -1.54 -12.37 0.91
C ILE A 300 -0.59 -13.44 0.38
N GLU A 301 0.04 -14.18 1.29
CA GLU A 301 1.18 -15.08 1.03
C GLU A 301 0.89 -16.27 0.11
N LEU A 302 -0.39 -16.63 -0.03
CA LEU A 302 -0.82 -17.76 -0.85
C LEU A 302 -2.28 -17.61 -1.26
N ILE A 303 -2.55 -17.88 -2.54
CA ILE A 303 -3.89 -18.15 -3.06
C ILE A 303 -3.81 -19.46 -3.84
N ALA A 304 -4.42 -20.53 -3.34
CA ALA A 304 -4.23 -21.89 -3.87
C ALA A 304 -5.26 -22.26 -4.96
N ASP A 305 -6.29 -21.43 -5.14
CA ASP A 305 -7.45 -21.69 -5.99
C ASP A 305 -7.73 -20.52 -6.95
N SER A 306 -8.61 -20.70 -7.95
CA SER A 306 -8.72 -19.76 -9.10
C SER A 306 -10.13 -19.51 -9.62
N ASP A 307 -10.68 -18.31 -9.51
CA ASP A 307 -11.90 -17.96 -10.26
C ASP A 307 -11.69 -17.56 -11.72
N ASN A 308 -10.44 -17.30 -12.12
CA ASN A 308 -10.05 -16.96 -13.49
C ASN A 308 -9.83 -18.19 -14.39
N ALA A 309 -9.70 -19.38 -13.82
CA ALA A 309 -9.82 -20.62 -14.56
C ALA A 309 -11.32 -20.88 -14.79
N PHE A 310 -11.73 -21.15 -16.04
CA PHE A 310 -13.10 -21.52 -16.43
C PHE A 310 -13.60 -22.81 -15.75
N THR A 311 -13.63 -22.85 -14.43
CA THR A 311 -14.12 -23.95 -13.64
C THR A 311 -15.59 -23.71 -13.33
N THR A 312 -16.37 -24.79 -13.24
CA THR A 312 -17.81 -24.72 -12.98
C THR A 312 -18.15 -24.73 -11.50
N VAL A 313 -17.17 -24.45 -10.63
CA VAL A 313 -17.32 -24.39 -9.18
C VAL A 313 -17.06 -22.95 -8.73
N PRO A 314 -17.85 -22.39 -7.80
CA PRO A 314 -17.48 -21.14 -7.15
C PRO A 314 -16.11 -21.33 -6.51
N LEU A 315 -15.11 -20.58 -6.98
CA LEU A 315 -13.78 -20.57 -6.41
C LEU A 315 -13.60 -19.30 -5.60
N ASP A 316 -12.62 -19.36 -4.73
CA ASP A 316 -12.69 -18.68 -3.45
C ASP A 316 -12.49 -17.19 -3.54
N GLU A 317 -13.52 -16.48 -3.10
CA GLU A 317 -13.60 -15.03 -3.12
C GLU A 317 -12.94 -14.45 -1.87
N ILE A 318 -12.01 -13.49 -2.04
CA ILE A 318 -11.58 -12.59 -0.97
C ILE A 318 -12.32 -11.27 -1.19
N ASP A 319 -13.25 -10.97 -0.29
CA ASP A 319 -13.92 -9.69 -0.25
C ASP A 319 -13.36 -8.90 0.93
N ALA A 320 -12.85 -7.71 0.65
CA ALA A 320 -12.24 -6.85 1.63
C ALA A 320 -12.81 -5.43 1.55
N GLU A 321 -12.69 -4.71 2.67
CA GLU A 321 -12.88 -3.27 2.72
C GLU A 321 -11.64 -2.63 3.34
N GLN A 322 -11.04 -1.67 2.63
CA GLN A 322 -10.07 -0.75 3.21
C GLN A 322 -10.80 0.56 3.53
N THR A 323 -10.74 0.99 4.78
CA THR A 323 -11.19 2.33 5.19
C THR A 323 -9.98 3.17 5.51
N VAL A 324 -9.94 4.38 4.96
CA VAL A 324 -8.89 5.37 5.14
C VAL A 324 -9.50 6.64 5.70
N VAL A 325 -8.84 7.22 6.71
CA VAL A 325 -9.13 8.55 7.25
C VAL A 325 -7.89 9.40 7.06
N LEU A 326 -8.06 10.58 6.45
CA LEU A 326 -7.00 11.57 6.30
C LEU A 326 -7.25 12.74 7.24
N LEU A 327 -6.26 13.03 8.08
CA LEU A 327 -6.27 14.16 8.99
C LEU A 327 -5.17 15.18 8.62
N PRO A 328 -5.26 16.42 9.11
CA PRO A 328 -4.16 17.38 9.04
C PRO A 328 -2.86 16.86 9.70
N GLY A 329 -1.77 17.60 9.58
CA GLY A 329 -0.47 17.11 10.06
C GLY A 329 -0.35 16.95 11.58
N GLU A 330 0.55 16.05 11.99
CA GLU A 330 1.06 15.90 13.36
C GLU A 330 0.01 15.54 14.44
N HIS A 331 -0.87 14.58 14.16
CA HIS A 331 -1.78 14.07 15.20
C HIS A 331 -1.14 13.09 16.18
N GLY A 332 -0.01 12.46 15.81
CA GLY A 332 0.54 11.30 16.55
C GLY A 332 -0.45 10.14 16.60
N ASN A 333 -0.16 9.08 17.34
CA ASN A 333 -0.99 7.86 17.33
C ASN A 333 -2.46 8.11 17.70
N VAL A 334 -3.32 8.11 16.67
CA VAL A 334 -4.78 8.25 16.77
C VAL A 334 -5.50 7.10 16.07
N GLY A 335 -4.80 6.07 15.61
CA GLY A 335 -5.37 4.99 14.83
C GLY A 335 -6.38 4.13 15.58
N GLU A 336 -6.26 3.98 16.91
CA GLU A 336 -7.34 3.37 17.72
C GLU A 336 -8.66 4.18 17.69
N GLN A 337 -8.54 5.52 17.56
CA GLN A 337 -9.70 6.39 17.45
C GLN A 337 -10.35 6.29 16.07
N TYR A 338 -9.56 6.41 15.00
CA TYR A 338 -10.06 6.55 13.63
C TYR A 338 -10.09 5.25 12.81
N GLY A 339 -9.11 4.35 12.99
CA GLY A 339 -9.02 3.07 12.28
C GLY A 339 -10.02 2.00 12.74
N ARG A 340 -10.75 2.23 13.83
CA ARG A 340 -11.83 1.33 14.33
C ARG A 340 -13.24 1.85 14.06
N GLY A 341 -13.40 2.83 13.17
CA GLY A 341 -14.70 3.42 12.82
C GLY A 341 -15.82 2.37 12.57
N PRO A 342 -15.59 1.33 11.76
CA PRO A 342 -16.59 0.29 11.47
C PRO A 342 -16.97 -0.59 12.68
N GLU A 343 -16.13 -0.67 13.70
CA GLU A 343 -16.35 -1.50 14.90
C GLU A 343 -17.18 -0.77 15.97
N LYS A 344 -17.33 0.55 15.85
CA LYS A 344 -18.00 1.39 16.85
C LYS A 344 -19.48 1.56 16.47
N PRO A 345 -20.42 1.44 17.43
CA PRO A 345 -21.83 1.70 17.17
C PRO A 345 -22.03 3.11 16.64
N LEU A 346 -22.83 3.27 15.58
CA LEU A 346 -23.22 4.59 15.08
C LEU A 346 -23.97 5.33 16.19
N VAL A 347 -23.46 6.50 16.56
CA VAL A 347 -24.13 7.39 17.51
C VAL A 347 -24.96 8.39 16.71
N ALA A 348 -26.27 8.41 16.92
CA ALA A 348 -27.13 9.41 16.30
C ALA A 348 -26.79 10.80 16.85
N THR A 349 -26.25 11.67 15.99
CA THR A 349 -25.88 13.05 16.33
C THR A 349 -27.01 14.05 16.06
N ALA A 350 -28.00 13.68 15.27
CA ALA A 350 -29.18 14.51 14.98
C ALA A 350 -30.48 13.80 15.39
N VAL A 351 -31.32 14.50 16.15
CA VAL A 351 -32.71 14.09 16.39
C VAL A 351 -33.55 14.63 15.23
N PRO A 352 -34.36 13.80 14.54
CA PRO A 352 -35.27 14.28 13.51
C PRO A 352 -36.17 15.39 14.07
N THR A 353 -36.07 16.60 13.53
CA THR A 353 -37.02 17.66 13.81
C THR A 353 -38.20 17.50 12.86
N THR A 354 -39.39 17.29 13.40
CA THR A 354 -40.61 17.36 12.60
C THR A 354 -40.82 18.82 12.19
N PRO A 355 -40.90 19.15 10.88
CA PRO A 355 -41.22 20.51 10.47
C PRO A 355 -42.59 20.88 11.04
N GLN A 356 -42.65 21.88 11.91
CA GLN A 356 -43.90 22.53 12.23
C GLN A 356 -44.22 23.52 11.11
N PHE A 357 -45.09 23.12 10.20
CA PHE A 357 -45.69 24.05 9.26
C PHE A 357 -46.76 24.88 9.99
N PRO A 358 -46.83 26.20 9.76
CA PRO A 358 -47.88 27.06 10.32
C PRO A 358 -49.28 26.75 9.76
#